data_AF-A0A1G6WQ84-F1
#
_entry.id   AF-A0A1G6WQ84-F1
#
_cell.length_a   1.000
_cell.length_b   1.000
_cell.length_c   1.000
_cell.angle_alpha   90.00
_cell.angle_beta   90.00
_cell.angle_gamma   90.00
#
_symmetry.space_group_name_H-M   'P 1'
#
loop_
_entity.id
_entity.type
_entity.pdbx_description
1 polymer ?
#
loop_
_entity_poly.entity_id
_entity_poly.type
_entity_poly.pdbx_seq_one_letter_code
_entity_poly.pdbx_strand_id
1 'polypeptide(L)'
;MEELSLAGRDLASFLTFTCVTNHIDDDTGKSKKTDGQDGLWQVCARLWRENPWMYRPEEVVGDSRREQLESILSDQAIMDGRDPDWWWQNAINLYEDYDSDPRVLLESKDYVDPEIKRTVSAERFLGLRGEKICPLWLRLMHEEVHPLEQIEQVSIPVDFHIVGITNKLAGTDFDRYDEDDLETLRNYWRVLCEKHGFVAVEVDKPLWLLNKYWHSAGEQYIRKQLTDVGMSN
;
A
#
# COMPACT_ATOMS: atom_id res chain seq x y z
N MET A 1 4.38 -13.35 15.35
CA MET A 1 3.95 -11.94 15.36
C MET A 1 2.71 -11.94 16.23
N GLU A 2 2.73 -11.26 17.38
CA GLU A 2 1.47 -11.05 18.11
C GLU A 2 0.57 -10.22 17.20
N GLU A 3 -0.51 -10.83 16.77
CA GLU A 3 -1.48 -10.25 15.85
C GLU A 3 -2.07 -9.01 16.51
N LEU A 4 -1.93 -7.86 15.83
CA LEU A 4 -2.61 -6.65 16.27
C LEU A 4 -4.11 -6.87 16.08
N SER A 5 -4.86 -6.98 17.17
CA SER A 5 -6.31 -7.09 17.13
C SER A 5 -6.93 -5.70 16.89
N LEU A 6 -6.83 -5.22 15.64
CA LEU A 6 -7.43 -3.96 15.19
C LEU A 6 -8.70 -4.26 14.40
N ALA A 7 -9.69 -3.40 14.54
CA ALA A 7 -10.92 -3.46 13.76
C ALA A 7 -11.51 -2.06 13.59
N GLY A 8 -12.39 -1.90 12.59
CA GLY A 8 -13.11 -0.65 12.35
C GLY A 8 -12.17 0.54 12.14
N ARG A 9 -12.38 1.61 12.90
CA ARG A 9 -11.62 2.87 12.80
C ARG A 9 -10.12 2.67 13.03
N ASP A 10 -9.75 1.91 14.05
CA ASP A 10 -8.35 1.70 14.41
C ASP A 10 -7.58 0.98 13.30
N LEU A 11 -8.20 -0.03 12.67
CA LEU A 11 -7.62 -0.73 11.53
C LEU A 11 -7.50 0.19 10.31
N ALA A 12 -8.57 0.93 9.99
CA ALA A 12 -8.57 1.89 8.89
C ALA A 12 -7.46 2.95 9.04
N SER A 13 -7.32 3.54 10.23
CA SER A 13 -6.27 4.51 10.52
C SER A 13 -4.88 3.87 10.48
N PHE A 14 -4.70 2.67 11.05
CA PHE A 14 -3.44 1.96 11.00
C PHE A 14 -2.97 1.72 9.56
N LEU A 15 -3.84 1.22 8.69
CA LEU A 15 -3.54 0.98 7.28
C LEU A 15 -3.22 2.30 6.57
N THR A 16 -4.02 3.33 6.80
CA THR A 16 -3.86 4.65 6.17
C THR A 16 -2.49 5.25 6.49
N PHE A 17 -2.14 5.40 7.78
CA PHE A 17 -0.87 6.02 8.16
C PHE A 17 0.34 5.12 7.88
N THR A 18 0.19 3.80 7.91
CA THR A 18 1.29 2.92 7.47
C THR A 18 1.54 3.07 5.96
N CYS A 19 0.49 3.17 5.14
CA CYS A 19 0.63 3.44 3.71
C CYS A 19 1.25 4.80 3.41
N VAL A 20 0.91 5.86 4.17
CA VAL A 20 1.52 7.20 4.02
C VAL A 20 3.04 7.14 4.04
N THR A 21 3.61 6.31 4.92
CA THR A 21 5.07 6.16 5.09
C THR A 21 5.73 5.18 4.11
N ASN A 22 4.96 4.49 3.27
CA ASN A 22 5.46 3.46 2.35
C ASN A 22 5.95 4.06 1.02
N HIS A 23 6.98 4.90 1.06
CA HIS A 23 7.56 5.53 -0.12
C HIS A 23 9.05 5.22 -0.26
N ILE A 24 9.63 5.70 -1.36
CA ILE A 24 11.09 5.71 -1.53
C ILE A 24 11.66 6.65 -0.49
N ASP A 25 12.65 6.20 0.25
CA ASP A 25 13.41 6.98 1.22
C ASP A 25 14.27 8.02 0.49
N ASP A 26 14.16 9.29 0.88
CA ASP A 26 14.81 10.41 0.16
C ASP A 26 16.33 10.42 0.34
N ASP A 27 16.83 9.97 1.49
CA ASP A 27 18.26 9.99 1.79
C ASP A 27 19.01 8.89 1.02
N THR A 28 18.35 7.75 0.82
CA THR A 28 18.96 6.57 0.21
C THR A 28 18.53 6.33 -1.24
N GLY A 29 17.43 6.94 -1.68
CA GLY A 29 16.81 6.67 -2.99
C GLY A 29 16.27 5.24 -3.14
N LYS A 30 16.08 4.51 -2.03
CA LYS A 30 15.63 3.11 -2.03
C LYS A 30 14.23 3.00 -1.45
N SER A 31 13.47 2.01 -1.93
CA SER A 31 12.21 1.66 -1.27
C SER A 31 12.46 1.21 0.16
N LYS A 32 11.67 1.72 1.11
CA LYS A 32 11.67 1.26 2.49
C LYS A 32 11.39 -0.25 2.55
N LYS A 33 12.10 -0.94 3.43
CA LYS A 33 11.91 -2.38 3.63
C LYS A 33 10.54 -2.64 4.25
N THR A 34 9.66 -3.36 3.57
CA THR A 34 8.30 -3.58 4.08
C THR A 34 8.20 -4.74 5.07
N ASP A 35 9.13 -5.71 5.05
CA ASP A 35 9.02 -6.96 5.79
C ASP A 35 10.16 -7.23 6.79
N GLY A 36 10.00 -8.29 7.59
CA GLY A 36 10.94 -8.63 8.67
C GLY A 36 10.73 -7.82 9.95
N GLN A 37 11.54 -8.08 10.98
CA GLN A 37 11.38 -7.45 12.31
C GLN A 37 11.54 -5.92 12.27
N ASP A 38 12.43 -5.42 11.41
CA ASP A 38 12.65 -3.99 11.19
C ASP A 38 11.92 -3.47 9.94
N GLY A 39 11.00 -4.26 9.38
CA GLY A 39 10.19 -3.85 8.24
C GLY A 39 9.10 -2.86 8.63
N LEU A 40 8.69 -2.01 7.68
CA LEU A 40 7.74 -0.92 7.88
C LEU A 40 6.50 -1.34 8.66
N TRP A 41 5.86 -2.45 8.25
CA TRP A 41 4.66 -2.95 8.92
C TRP A 41 4.91 -3.34 10.39
N GLN A 42 6.08 -3.89 10.72
CA GLN A 42 6.43 -4.22 12.12
C GLN A 42 6.79 -2.97 12.93
N VAL A 43 7.49 -2.02 12.31
CA VAL A 43 7.79 -0.72 12.93
C VAL A 43 6.50 0.02 13.25
N CYS A 44 5.60 0.17 12.29
CA CYS A 44 4.27 0.76 12.49
C CYS A 44 3.45 -0.01 13.54
N ALA A 45 3.50 -1.35 13.53
CA ALA A 45 2.82 -2.13 14.55
C ALA A 45 3.36 -1.88 15.98
N ARG A 46 4.66 -1.65 16.12
CA ARG A 46 5.27 -1.26 17.40
C ARG A 46 4.86 0.17 17.79
N LEU A 47 4.95 1.12 16.85
CA LEU A 47 4.51 2.50 17.05
C LEU A 47 3.05 2.57 17.50
N TRP A 48 2.16 1.78 16.90
CA TRP A 48 0.76 1.70 17.33
C TRP A 48 0.63 1.28 18.81
N ARG A 49 1.37 0.26 19.25
CA ARG A 49 1.30 -0.23 20.64
C ARG A 49 1.85 0.79 21.64
N GLU A 50 2.93 1.45 21.27
CA GLU A 50 3.65 2.38 22.16
C GLU A 50 3.02 3.78 22.16
N ASN A 51 2.46 4.20 21.03
CA ASN A 51 1.98 5.56 20.77
C ASN A 51 0.67 5.55 19.94
N PRO A 52 -0.42 4.95 20.44
CA PRO A 52 -1.67 4.81 19.67
C PRO A 52 -2.28 6.16 19.25
N TRP A 53 -2.01 7.22 20.00
CA TRP A 53 -2.43 8.58 19.68
C TRP A 53 -1.95 9.05 18.30
N MET A 54 -0.81 8.55 17.80
CA MET A 54 -0.28 8.92 16.47
C MET A 54 -1.25 8.53 15.35
N TYR A 55 -2.10 7.52 15.56
CA TYR A 55 -3.03 7.02 14.55
C TYR A 55 -4.45 7.55 14.73
N ARG A 56 -4.65 8.52 15.64
CA ARG A 56 -5.93 9.14 15.92
C ARG A 56 -5.86 10.60 15.53
N PRO A 57 -6.38 10.98 14.34
CA PRO A 57 -6.19 12.31 13.79
C PRO A 57 -6.54 13.47 14.76
N GLU A 58 -7.61 13.32 15.54
CA GLU A 58 -8.01 14.26 16.58
C GLU A 58 -7.01 14.42 17.72
N GLU A 59 -6.29 13.35 18.07
CA GLU A 59 -5.22 13.40 19.08
C GLU A 59 -3.93 13.94 18.48
N VAL A 60 -3.67 13.66 17.20
CA VAL A 60 -2.53 14.22 16.47
C VAL A 60 -2.68 15.73 16.38
N VAL A 61 -3.80 16.27 15.87
CA VAL A 61 -3.97 17.71 15.58
C VAL A 61 -3.93 18.64 16.82
N GLY A 62 -3.95 18.09 18.04
CA GLY A 62 -3.88 18.85 19.29
C GLY A 62 -2.55 19.60 19.56
N ASP A 63 -2.58 20.50 20.54
CA ASP A 63 -1.43 21.32 20.94
C ASP A 63 -0.19 20.46 21.30
N SER A 64 0.98 20.85 20.79
CA SER A 64 2.30 20.22 21.06
C SER A 64 2.50 18.78 20.60
N ARG A 65 1.58 18.20 19.80
CA ARG A 65 1.69 16.81 19.32
C ARG A 65 2.54 16.64 18.08
N ARG A 66 2.64 17.67 17.23
CA ARG A 66 3.50 17.65 16.04
C ARG A 66 4.97 17.42 16.37
N GLU A 67 5.51 18.12 17.37
CA GLU A 67 6.92 17.97 17.79
C GLU A 67 7.20 16.58 18.35
N GLN A 68 6.24 15.99 19.08
CA GLN A 68 6.35 14.61 19.58
C GLN A 68 6.32 13.59 18.43
N LEU A 69 5.42 13.79 17.46
CA LEU A 69 5.31 12.95 16.26
C LEU A 69 6.64 12.96 15.48
N GLU A 70 7.20 14.15 15.27
CA GLU A 70 8.49 14.34 14.60
C GLU A 70 9.63 13.65 15.34
N SER A 71 9.73 13.83 16.66
CA SER A 71 10.74 13.15 17.47
C SER A 71 10.64 11.63 17.39
N ILE A 72 9.42 11.08 17.54
CA ILE A 72 9.22 9.62 17.56
C ILE A 72 9.52 8.99 16.20
N LEU A 73 9.07 9.62 15.11
CA LEU A 73 9.29 9.11 13.76
C LEU A 73 10.76 9.23 13.35
N SER A 74 11.42 10.34 13.70
CA SER A 74 12.86 10.54 13.40
C SER A 74 13.76 9.53 14.12
N ASP A 75 13.33 8.99 15.26
CA ASP A 75 14.05 7.93 15.97
C ASP A 75 13.92 6.55 15.30
N GLN A 76 13.01 6.40 14.32
CA GLN A 76 12.86 5.15 13.56
C GLN A 76 13.76 5.16 12.33
N ALA A 77 14.75 4.27 12.28
CA ALA A 77 15.71 4.19 11.18
C ALA A 77 15.11 3.95 9.77
N ILE A 78 13.84 3.55 9.67
CA ILE A 78 13.14 3.35 8.39
C ILE A 78 12.35 4.59 7.93
N MET A 79 12.20 5.58 8.80
CA MET A 79 11.49 6.82 8.48
C MET A 79 12.50 7.87 8.00
N ASP A 80 12.05 8.77 7.13
CA ASP A 80 12.79 9.93 6.64
C ASP A 80 12.10 11.23 7.04
N GLY A 81 12.75 12.36 6.72
CA GLY A 81 12.30 13.69 7.15
C GLY A 81 10.91 14.11 6.65
N ARG A 82 10.31 13.40 5.68
CA ARG A 82 8.96 13.73 5.19
C ARG A 82 7.86 13.01 5.97
N ASP A 83 8.15 11.87 6.58
CA ASP A 83 7.15 11.07 7.26
C ASP A 83 6.36 11.87 8.31
N PRO A 84 6.99 12.67 9.19
CA PRO A 84 6.24 13.47 10.17
C PRO A 84 5.30 14.48 9.53
N ASP A 85 5.75 15.18 8.49
CA ASP A 85 4.96 16.20 7.80
C ASP A 85 3.79 15.59 7.02
N TRP A 86 4.03 14.47 6.33
CA TRP A 86 2.98 13.77 5.61
C TRP A 86 1.98 13.19 6.59
N TRP A 87 2.44 12.52 7.64
CA TRP A 87 1.57 12.00 8.69
C TRP A 87 0.70 13.09 9.31
N TRP A 88 1.30 14.22 9.70
CA TRP A 88 0.59 15.37 10.24
C TRP A 88 -0.45 15.93 9.28
N GLN A 89 -0.08 16.14 8.01
CA GLN A 89 -1.00 16.70 7.01
C GLN A 89 -2.19 15.77 6.75
N ASN A 90 -1.96 14.46 6.67
CA ASN A 90 -3.05 13.49 6.51
C ASN A 90 -3.96 13.45 7.75
N ALA A 91 -3.40 13.61 8.96
CA ALA A 91 -4.19 13.74 10.17
C ALA A 91 -5.06 15.01 10.16
N ILE A 92 -4.53 16.14 9.71
CA ILE A 92 -5.34 17.37 9.53
C ILE A 92 -6.51 17.11 8.59
N ASN A 93 -6.27 16.56 7.40
CA ASN A 93 -7.35 16.33 6.42
C ASN A 93 -8.44 15.42 7.01
N LEU A 94 -8.05 14.33 7.68
CA LEU A 94 -9.01 13.43 8.31
C LEU A 94 -9.78 14.11 9.45
N TYR A 95 -9.12 14.92 10.25
CA TYR A 95 -9.74 15.64 11.36
C TYR A 95 -10.74 16.69 10.88
N GLU A 96 -10.37 17.48 9.87
CA GLU A 96 -11.20 18.59 9.37
C GLU A 96 -12.39 18.10 8.53
N ASP A 97 -12.17 17.12 7.65
CA ASP A 97 -13.14 16.77 6.60
C ASP A 97 -13.83 15.41 6.81
N TYR A 98 -13.29 14.54 7.68
CA TYR A 98 -13.70 13.13 7.76
C TYR A 98 -13.85 12.56 9.18
N ASP A 99 -14.21 13.41 10.16
CA ASP A 99 -14.45 13.00 11.56
C ASP A 99 -13.32 12.13 12.16
N SER A 100 -12.09 12.40 11.73
CA SER A 100 -10.89 11.67 12.12
C SER A 100 -10.93 10.17 11.80
N ASP A 101 -11.72 9.75 10.81
CA ASP A 101 -11.93 8.35 10.45
C ASP A 101 -11.83 8.16 8.92
N PRO A 102 -10.82 7.43 8.42
CA PRO A 102 -10.69 7.15 6.99
C PRO A 102 -11.92 6.45 6.39
N ARG A 103 -12.76 5.78 7.19
CA ARG A 103 -14.00 5.17 6.73
C ARG A 103 -15.06 6.19 6.33
N VAL A 104 -15.05 7.37 6.94
CA VAL A 104 -15.96 8.48 6.56
C VAL A 104 -15.57 9.03 5.19
N LEU A 105 -14.28 9.05 4.85
CA LEU A 105 -13.83 9.32 3.48
C LEU A 105 -14.42 8.30 2.50
N LEU A 106 -14.32 7.00 2.80
CA LEU A 106 -14.90 5.95 1.94
C LEU A 106 -16.43 6.10 1.80
N GLU A 107 -17.13 6.30 2.91
CA GLU A 107 -18.58 6.49 2.96
C GLU A 107 -19.02 7.73 2.16
N SER A 108 -18.26 8.82 2.22
CA SER A 108 -18.55 10.06 1.47
C SER A 108 -18.48 9.93 -0.05
N LYS A 109 -18.04 8.76 -0.54
CA LYS A 109 -17.95 8.38 -1.96
C LYS A 109 -18.75 7.11 -2.26
N ASP A 110 -19.68 6.74 -1.39
CA ASP A 110 -20.50 5.53 -1.51
C ASP A 110 -19.65 4.26 -1.69
N TYR A 111 -18.43 4.24 -1.13
CA TYR A 111 -17.44 3.17 -1.30
C TYR A 111 -17.03 2.91 -2.77
N VAL A 112 -17.19 3.89 -3.67
CA VAL A 112 -16.86 3.78 -5.10
C VAL A 112 -15.39 4.15 -5.36
N ASP A 113 -14.59 3.18 -5.76
CA ASP A 113 -13.13 3.31 -5.86
C ASP A 113 -12.62 4.43 -6.76
N PRO A 114 -13.11 4.58 -8.01
CA PRO A 114 -12.69 5.70 -8.85
C PRO A 114 -12.95 7.08 -8.23
N GLU A 115 -13.98 7.21 -7.40
CA GLU A 115 -14.29 8.46 -6.71
C GLU A 115 -13.38 8.68 -5.51
N ILE A 116 -13.13 7.63 -4.72
CA ILE A 116 -12.17 7.67 -3.61
C ILE A 116 -10.77 8.02 -4.12
N LYS A 117 -10.29 7.36 -5.18
CA LYS A 117 -8.98 7.66 -5.82
C LYS A 117 -8.91 9.13 -6.24
N ARG A 118 -9.97 9.64 -6.89
CA ARG A 118 -10.03 11.04 -7.31
C ARG A 118 -9.94 12.00 -6.12
N THR A 119 -10.63 11.70 -5.02
CA THR A 119 -10.58 12.50 -3.80
C THR A 119 -9.19 12.48 -3.17
N VAL A 120 -8.59 11.31 -2.98
CA VAL A 120 -7.22 11.18 -2.44
C VAL A 120 -6.19 11.91 -3.31
N SER A 121 -6.35 11.88 -4.64
CA SER A 121 -5.46 12.58 -5.57
C SER A 121 -5.69 14.10 -5.62
N ALA A 122 -6.93 14.57 -5.49
CA ALA A 122 -7.29 15.99 -5.55
C ALA A 122 -7.02 16.72 -4.23
N GLU A 123 -7.18 16.02 -3.12
CA GLU A 123 -6.95 16.55 -1.78
C GLU A 123 -5.48 16.43 -1.36
N ARG A 124 -5.18 16.90 -0.14
CA ARG A 124 -3.82 17.00 0.38
C ARG A 124 -3.34 15.71 1.05
N PHE A 125 -3.78 14.54 0.59
CA PHE A 125 -3.36 13.25 1.15
C PHE A 125 -1.94 12.87 0.69
N LEU A 126 -0.94 13.45 1.37
CA LEU A 126 0.48 13.25 1.05
C LEU A 126 0.91 11.80 1.27
N GLY A 127 1.80 11.28 0.43
CA GLY A 127 2.23 9.88 0.48
C GLY A 127 1.20 8.86 -0.04
N LEU A 128 -0.10 9.16 -0.01
CA LEU A 128 -1.16 8.24 -0.48
C LEU A 128 -1.48 8.38 -1.97
N ARG A 129 -1.45 9.59 -2.53
CA ARG A 129 -1.94 9.90 -3.90
C ARG A 129 -1.22 9.24 -5.09
N GLY A 130 -0.13 8.51 -4.88
CA GLY A 130 0.71 7.98 -5.97
C GLY A 130 0.12 6.74 -6.65
N GLU A 131 0.56 6.47 -7.88
CA GLU A 131 0.10 5.32 -8.70
C GLU A 131 0.50 3.93 -8.15
N LYS A 132 1.35 3.89 -7.11
CA LYS A 132 1.66 2.69 -6.35
C LYS A 132 0.89 2.62 -5.03
N ILE A 133 0.93 3.70 -4.24
CA ILE A 133 0.44 3.67 -2.86
C ILE A 133 -1.07 3.82 -2.78
N CYS A 134 -1.69 4.60 -3.65
CA CYS A 134 -3.16 4.72 -3.66
C CYS A 134 -3.81 3.36 -3.96
N PRO A 135 -3.41 2.62 -5.02
CA PRO A 135 -3.98 1.30 -5.26
C PRO A 135 -3.70 0.27 -4.15
N LEU A 136 -2.51 0.31 -3.54
CA LEU A 136 -2.19 -0.56 -2.40
C LEU A 136 -3.12 -0.25 -1.21
N TRP A 137 -3.32 1.03 -0.89
CA TRP A 137 -4.19 1.45 0.19
C TRP A 137 -5.65 1.05 -0.09
N LEU A 138 -6.18 1.31 -1.28
CA LEU A 138 -7.53 0.90 -1.67
C LEU A 138 -7.73 -0.61 -1.53
N ARG A 139 -6.76 -1.42 -2.00
CA ARG A 139 -6.80 -2.87 -1.82
C ARG A 139 -6.90 -3.27 -0.35
N LEU A 140 -6.06 -2.69 0.51
CA LEU A 140 -6.05 -3.01 1.94
C LEU A 140 -7.36 -2.59 2.63
N MET A 141 -7.92 -1.43 2.25
CA MET A 141 -9.23 -0.99 2.75
C MET A 141 -10.35 -1.94 2.29
N HIS A 142 -10.32 -2.38 1.03
CA HIS A 142 -11.25 -3.35 0.46
C HIS A 142 -11.19 -4.71 1.20
N GLU A 143 -9.99 -5.24 1.39
CA GLU A 143 -9.77 -6.57 1.98
C GLU A 143 -10.08 -6.61 3.49
N GLU A 144 -9.72 -5.55 4.24
CA GLU A 144 -9.64 -5.62 5.70
C GLU A 144 -10.64 -4.70 6.43
N VAL A 145 -11.17 -3.67 5.77
CA VAL A 145 -12.04 -2.65 6.41
C VAL A 145 -13.47 -2.72 5.91
N HIS A 146 -13.68 -2.54 4.60
CA HIS A 146 -14.98 -2.59 3.97
C HIS A 146 -14.82 -2.87 2.47
N PRO A 147 -15.55 -3.84 1.88
CA PRO A 147 -15.53 -4.07 0.44
C PRO A 147 -15.88 -2.79 -0.33
N LEU A 148 -15.03 -2.44 -1.28
CA LEU A 148 -15.21 -1.29 -2.15
C LEU A 148 -15.86 -1.70 -3.47
N GLU A 149 -16.72 -0.83 -3.99
CA GLU A 149 -17.40 -0.98 -5.27
C GLU A 149 -16.46 -0.57 -6.41
N GLN A 150 -16.52 -1.31 -7.52
CA GLN A 150 -15.68 -1.09 -8.71
C GLN A 150 -14.17 -1.27 -8.47
N ILE A 151 -13.79 -2.17 -7.55
CA ILE A 151 -12.40 -2.54 -7.27
C ILE A 151 -11.64 -3.04 -8.52
N GLU A 152 -12.36 -3.59 -9.51
CA GLU A 152 -11.81 -3.97 -10.81
C GLU A 152 -11.24 -2.80 -11.63
N GLN A 153 -11.61 -1.56 -11.31
CA GLN A 153 -11.07 -0.35 -11.93
C GLN A 153 -9.73 0.07 -11.32
N VAL A 154 -9.35 -0.49 -10.17
CA VAL A 154 -8.09 -0.17 -9.50
C VAL A 154 -6.95 -0.92 -10.18
N SER A 155 -5.96 -0.16 -10.66
CA SER A 155 -4.74 -0.72 -11.24
C SER A 155 -3.92 -1.47 -10.19
N ILE A 156 -3.23 -2.53 -10.58
CA ILE A 156 -2.24 -3.17 -9.70
C ILE A 156 -1.17 -2.15 -9.22
N PRO A 157 -0.79 -2.13 -7.93
CA PRO A 157 0.29 -1.28 -7.44
C PRO A 157 1.65 -1.80 -7.95
N VAL A 158 2.09 -1.30 -9.10
CA VAL A 158 3.37 -1.74 -9.70
C VAL A 158 4.53 -1.21 -8.86
N ASP A 159 5.31 -2.14 -8.30
CA ASP A 159 6.58 -1.89 -7.64
C ASP A 159 7.71 -2.74 -8.25
N PHE A 160 8.92 -2.64 -7.69
CA PHE A 160 10.05 -3.41 -8.21
C PHE A 160 9.86 -4.93 -8.12
N HIS A 161 9.01 -5.43 -7.20
CA HIS A 161 8.69 -6.84 -7.14
C HIS A 161 7.75 -7.25 -8.28
N ILE A 162 6.73 -6.43 -8.57
CA ILE A 162 5.80 -6.64 -9.70
C ILE A 162 6.55 -6.57 -11.03
N VAL A 163 7.44 -5.60 -11.22
CA VAL A 163 8.32 -5.52 -12.41
C VAL A 163 9.16 -6.79 -12.53
N GLY A 164 9.86 -7.16 -11.44
CA GLY A 164 10.77 -8.30 -11.44
C GLY A 164 10.10 -9.65 -11.70
N ILE A 165 8.90 -9.89 -11.14
CA ILE A 165 8.17 -11.13 -11.40
C ILE A 165 7.56 -11.16 -12.79
N THR A 166 7.08 -10.01 -13.29
CA THR A 166 6.52 -9.94 -14.64
C THR A 166 7.61 -10.23 -15.68
N ASN A 167 8.80 -9.64 -15.55
CA ASN A 167 9.94 -9.93 -16.43
C ASN A 167 10.31 -11.42 -16.44
N LYS A 168 10.27 -12.10 -15.28
CA LYS A 168 10.52 -13.54 -15.19
C LYS A 168 9.42 -14.39 -15.85
N LEU A 169 8.15 -14.04 -15.64
CA LEU A 169 7.01 -14.81 -16.14
C LEU A 169 6.78 -14.61 -17.64
N ALA A 170 6.95 -13.38 -18.14
CA ALA A 170 6.66 -13.01 -19.51
C ALA A 170 7.90 -13.03 -20.43
N GLY A 171 9.11 -13.16 -19.87
CA GLY A 171 10.35 -13.06 -20.63
C GLY A 171 10.61 -11.66 -21.19
N THR A 172 10.18 -10.63 -20.46
CA THR A 172 10.30 -9.21 -20.82
C THR A 172 11.46 -8.55 -20.05
N ASP A 173 11.77 -7.29 -20.38
CA ASP A 173 12.83 -6.49 -19.74
C ASP A 173 12.34 -5.07 -19.41
N PHE A 174 11.19 -4.97 -18.72
CA PHE A 174 10.65 -3.69 -18.26
C PHE A 174 11.58 -3.05 -17.21
N ASP A 175 11.78 -1.73 -17.32
CA ASP A 175 12.51 -0.91 -16.34
C ASP A 175 11.55 -0.36 -15.28
N ARG A 176 11.92 -0.51 -14.01
CA ARG A 176 11.17 0.02 -12.87
C ARG A 176 11.26 1.54 -12.71
N TYR A 177 12.16 2.19 -13.44
CA TYR A 177 12.37 3.63 -13.42
C TYR A 177 11.73 4.35 -14.63
N ASP A 178 11.21 3.60 -15.59
CA ASP A 178 10.56 4.12 -16.80
C ASP A 178 9.04 4.11 -16.61
N GLU A 179 8.39 5.28 -16.64
CA GLU A 179 6.94 5.37 -16.38
C GLU A 179 6.09 4.76 -17.50
N ASP A 180 6.58 4.76 -18.76
CA ASP A 180 5.86 4.13 -19.87
C ASP A 180 5.85 2.60 -19.70
N ASP A 181 6.96 2.03 -19.20
CA ASP A 181 7.04 0.62 -18.81
C ASP A 181 6.12 0.30 -17.63
N LEU A 182 6.06 1.18 -16.61
CA LEU A 182 5.14 1.01 -15.47
C LEU A 182 3.67 1.07 -15.92
N GLU A 183 3.31 1.99 -16.81
CA GLU A 183 1.96 2.07 -17.38
C GLU A 183 1.63 0.84 -18.25
N THR A 184 2.59 0.39 -19.04
CA THR A 184 2.46 -0.84 -19.84
C THR A 184 2.22 -2.05 -18.94
N LEU A 185 2.92 -2.15 -17.81
CA LEU A 185 2.72 -3.20 -16.81
C LEU A 185 1.35 -3.15 -16.15
N ARG A 186 0.85 -1.96 -15.77
CA ARG A 186 -0.51 -1.79 -15.24
C ARG A 186 -1.54 -2.29 -16.25
N ASN A 187 -1.39 -1.93 -17.52
CA ASN A 187 -2.27 -2.37 -18.60
C ASN A 187 -2.16 -3.87 -18.89
N TYR A 188 -0.95 -4.43 -18.89
CA TYR A 188 -0.70 -5.86 -19.07
C TYR A 188 -1.48 -6.68 -18.04
N TRP A 189 -1.33 -6.35 -16.76
CA TRP A 189 -2.02 -7.05 -15.68
C TRP A 189 -3.52 -6.85 -15.71
N ARG A 190 -4.01 -5.65 -16.05
CA ARG A 190 -5.43 -5.39 -16.26
C ARG A 190 -6.02 -6.32 -17.32
N VAL A 191 -5.45 -6.34 -18.52
CA VAL A 191 -5.95 -7.17 -19.64
C VAL A 191 -5.85 -8.65 -19.32
N LEU A 192 -4.75 -9.09 -18.69
CA LEU A 192 -4.57 -10.48 -18.29
C LEU A 192 -5.62 -10.91 -17.27
N CYS A 193 -5.83 -10.11 -16.22
CA CYS A 193 -6.80 -10.40 -15.17
C CYS A 193 -8.24 -10.38 -15.72
N GLU A 194 -8.61 -9.37 -16.51
CA GLU A 194 -9.92 -9.28 -17.19
C GLU A 194 -10.20 -10.54 -18.02
N LYS A 195 -9.23 -10.99 -18.82
CA LYS A 195 -9.36 -12.20 -19.66
C LYS A 195 -9.62 -13.46 -18.85
N HIS A 196 -9.12 -13.53 -17.62
CA HIS A 196 -9.18 -14.72 -16.77
C HIS A 196 -10.17 -14.60 -15.61
N GLY A 197 -10.95 -13.52 -15.55
CA GLY A 197 -11.95 -13.30 -14.49
C GLY A 197 -11.34 -12.96 -13.12
N PHE A 198 -10.16 -12.34 -13.11
CA PHE A 198 -9.50 -11.84 -11.90
C PHE A 198 -9.58 -10.31 -11.83
N VAL A 199 -9.43 -9.76 -10.63
CA VAL A 199 -9.23 -8.34 -10.39
C VAL A 199 -7.73 -8.03 -10.29
N ALA A 200 -7.25 -7.04 -11.04
CA ALA A 200 -5.82 -6.76 -11.17
C ALA A 200 -5.17 -6.33 -9.84
N VAL A 201 -5.87 -5.51 -9.03
CA VAL A 201 -5.31 -5.07 -7.75
C VAL A 201 -5.17 -6.24 -6.76
N GLU A 202 -6.12 -7.19 -6.75
CA GLU A 202 -6.13 -8.33 -5.81
C GLU A 202 -4.98 -9.33 -6.04
N VAL A 203 -4.46 -9.43 -7.28
CA VAL A 203 -3.35 -10.34 -7.58
C VAL A 203 -1.98 -9.82 -7.13
N ASP A 204 -1.88 -8.56 -6.67
CA ASP A 204 -0.66 -7.94 -6.12
C ASP A 204 0.02 -8.81 -5.06
N LYS A 205 -0.70 -9.15 -3.99
CA LYS A 205 -0.16 -9.90 -2.84
C LYS A 205 0.33 -11.30 -3.23
N PRO A 206 -0.42 -12.11 -4.02
CA PRO A 206 0.09 -13.35 -4.59
C PRO A 206 1.38 -13.19 -5.40
N LEU A 207 1.44 -12.18 -6.28
CA LEU A 207 2.62 -11.92 -7.12
C LEU A 207 3.84 -11.49 -6.32
N TRP A 208 3.62 -10.64 -5.31
CA TRP A 208 4.65 -10.22 -4.37
C TRP A 208 5.25 -11.42 -3.62
N LEU A 209 4.40 -12.31 -3.09
CA LEU A 209 4.84 -13.54 -2.42
C LEU A 209 5.62 -14.45 -3.37
N LEU A 210 5.13 -14.62 -4.60
CA LEU A 210 5.80 -15.43 -5.62
C LEU A 210 7.20 -14.88 -5.95
N ASN A 211 7.33 -13.57 -6.11
CA ASN A 211 8.63 -12.95 -6.37
C ASN A 211 9.59 -13.13 -5.19
N LYS A 212 9.11 -12.86 -3.96
CA LYS A 212 9.89 -12.96 -2.73
C LYS A 212 10.48 -14.36 -2.54
N TYR A 213 9.69 -15.39 -2.83
CA TYR A 213 10.10 -16.79 -2.68
C TYR A 213 10.50 -17.45 -4.00
N TRP A 214 10.79 -16.67 -5.05
CA TRP A 214 11.01 -17.20 -6.40
C TRP A 214 12.07 -18.31 -6.43
N HIS A 215 13.26 -18.05 -5.89
CA HIS A 215 14.38 -19.00 -5.92
C HIS A 215 14.27 -20.14 -4.91
N SER A 216 13.49 -19.97 -3.83
CA SER A 216 13.33 -20.99 -2.80
C SER A 216 12.20 -21.97 -3.10
N ALA A 217 11.12 -21.52 -3.73
CA ALA A 217 9.95 -22.35 -4.03
C ALA A 217 9.11 -21.88 -5.24
N GLY A 218 9.10 -20.58 -5.55
CA GLY A 218 8.19 -19.98 -6.52
C GLY A 218 8.35 -20.53 -7.95
N GLU A 219 9.59 -20.67 -8.44
CA GLU A 219 9.83 -21.24 -9.77
C GLU A 219 9.33 -22.69 -9.87
N GLN A 220 9.63 -23.50 -8.84
CA GLN A 220 9.19 -24.90 -8.80
C GLN A 220 7.67 -25.00 -8.73
N TYR A 221 7.03 -24.13 -7.96
CA TYR A 221 5.58 -24.06 -7.87
C TYR A 221 4.95 -23.79 -9.23
N ILE A 222 5.43 -22.76 -9.96
CA ILE A 222 4.90 -22.42 -11.29
C ILE A 222 5.13 -23.55 -12.29
N ARG A 223 6.34 -24.12 -12.34
CA ARG A 223 6.64 -25.27 -13.24
C ARG A 223 5.71 -26.46 -12.99
N LYS A 224 5.43 -26.74 -11.72
CA LYS A 224 4.49 -27.80 -11.33
C LYS A 224 3.07 -27.47 -11.81
N GLN A 225 2.56 -26.26 -11.55
CA GLN A 225 1.22 -25.86 -12.00
C GLN A 225 1.07 -25.95 -13.52
N LEU A 226 2.07 -25.50 -14.29
CA LEU A 226 2.07 -25.57 -15.75
C LEU A 226 2.05 -27.02 -16.26
N THR A 227 2.76 -27.92 -15.60
CA THR A 227 2.74 -29.36 -15.92
C THR A 227 1.36 -29.95 -15.64
N ASP A 228 0.76 -29.61 -14.49
CA ASP A 228 -0.55 -30.13 -14.07
C ASP A 228 -1.68 -29.70 -15.03
N VAL A 229 -1.57 -28.54 -15.69
CA VAL A 229 -2.55 -28.05 -16.68
C VAL A 229 -2.19 -28.41 -18.14
N GLY A 230 -1.18 -29.27 -18.35
CA GLY A 230 -0.79 -29.75 -19.68
C GLY A 230 -0.07 -28.72 -20.56
N MET A 231 0.45 -27.64 -19.94
CA MET A 231 1.24 -26.60 -20.60
C MET A 231 2.73 -26.77 -20.24
N SER A 232 3.33 -27.86 -20.69
CA SER A 232 4.79 -28.03 -20.63
C SER A 232 5.43 -27.52 -21.92
N ASN A 233 6.37 -26.57 -21.81
CA ASN A 233 7.35 -26.33 -22.89
C ASN A 233 8.27 -27.54 -23.05
#